data_AF-A0A381V7U7-F1
#
_entry.id   AF-A0A381V7U7-F1
#
_cell.length_a   1.000
_cell.length_b   1.000
_cell.length_c   1.000
_cell.angle_alpha   90.00
_cell.angle_beta   90.00
_cell.angle_gamma   90.00
#
_symmetry.space_group_name_H-M   'P 1'
#
loop_
_entity.id
_entity.type
_entity.pdbx_description
1 polymer ?
#
loop_
_entity_poly.entity_id
_entity_poly.type
_entity_poly.pdbx_seq_one_letter_code
_entity_poly.pdbx_strand_id
1 'polypeptide(L)'
;MIQFHLVAFAKIDKPELQERNITGISIEETIKENRKVDFDQLGIHQTKIYDFNLLEPEMEFFGPAVVEDPSTTVVIFPNQKCTVDKYANLHICISEGANE
;
A
#
# COMPACT_ATOMS: atom_id res chain seq x y z
N MET A 1 -0.14 -44.11 -26.90
CA MET A 1 -0.50 -43.68 -25.53
C MET A 1 -1.45 -42.49 -25.70
N ILE A 2 -2.69 -42.59 -25.19
CA ILE A 2 -3.69 -41.52 -25.31
C ILE A 2 -3.97 -41.03 -23.89
N GLN A 3 -3.89 -39.71 -23.69
CA GLN A 3 -4.19 -39.06 -22.42
C GLN A 3 -5.37 -38.12 -22.63
N PHE A 4 -6.36 -38.21 -21.74
CA PHE A 4 -7.48 -37.29 -21.67
C PHE A 4 -7.29 -36.38 -20.45
N HIS A 5 -7.51 -35.08 -20.63
CA HIS A 5 -7.58 -34.09 -19.56
C HIS A 5 -8.96 -33.45 -19.59
N LEU A 6 -9.72 -33.61 -18.51
CA LEU A 6 -11.06 -33.08 -18.36
C LEU A 6 -11.06 -32.01 -17.27
N VAL A 7 -11.62 -30.84 -17.61
CA VAL A 7 -11.87 -29.74 -16.66
C VAL A 7 -13.36 -29.44 -16.68
N ALA A 8 -13.97 -29.30 -15.50
CA ALA A 8 -15.36 -28.90 -15.33
C ALA A 8 -15.44 -27.66 -14.44
N PHE A 9 -16.39 -26.76 -14.75
CA PHE A 9 -16.64 -25.53 -14.00
C PHE A 9 -18.09 -25.49 -13.52
N ALA A 10 -18.32 -24.91 -12.35
CA ALA A 10 -19.64 -24.57 -11.84
C ALA A 10 -19.68 -23.07 -11.51
N LYS A 11 -20.81 -22.40 -11.80
CA LYS A 11 -21.00 -21.00 -11.44
C LYS A 11 -21.35 -20.92 -9.96
N ILE A 12 -20.57 -20.14 -9.23
CA ILE A 12 -20.87 -19.75 -7.85
C ILE A 12 -21.04 -18.23 -7.79
N ASP A 13 -21.77 -17.75 -6.79
CA ASP A 13 -21.86 -16.33 -6.51
C ASP A 13 -20.52 -15.85 -5.96
N LYS A 14 -19.90 -14.94 -6.68
CA LYS A 14 -18.64 -14.31 -6.28
C LYS A 14 -18.95 -13.01 -5.55
N PRO A 15 -18.27 -12.71 -4.43
CA PRO A 15 -18.41 -11.41 -3.80
C PRO A 15 -17.99 -10.30 -4.76
N GLU A 16 -18.72 -9.19 -4.75
CA GLU A 16 -18.35 -8.00 -5.50
C GLU A 16 -17.20 -7.27 -4.82
N LEU A 17 -16.30 -6.70 -5.63
CA LEU A 17 -15.23 -5.83 -5.16
C LEU A 17 -15.82 -4.48 -4.75
N GLN A 18 -15.63 -4.08 -3.50
CA GLN A 18 -16.13 -2.81 -2.96
C GLN A 18 -15.07 -1.72 -3.06
N GLU A 19 -15.44 -0.60 -3.66
CA GLU A 19 -14.62 0.61 -3.64
C GLU A 19 -14.64 1.26 -2.25
N ARG A 20 -13.51 1.84 -1.86
CA ARG A 20 -13.36 2.54 -0.58
C ARG A 20 -13.94 3.95 -0.68
N ASN A 21 -14.69 4.36 0.34
CA ASN A 21 -15.28 5.70 0.39
C ASN A 21 -14.19 6.77 0.57
N ILE A 22 -14.43 7.95 -0.04
CA ILE A 22 -13.64 9.17 0.15
C ILE A 22 -14.47 10.12 1.02
N THR A 23 -13.96 10.46 2.19
CA THR A 23 -14.58 11.41 3.13
C THR A 23 -13.99 12.80 3.02
N GLY A 24 -12.80 12.92 2.39
CA GLY A 24 -12.14 14.20 2.13
C GLY A 24 -11.20 14.63 3.25
N ILE A 25 -10.77 13.71 4.12
CA ILE A 25 -9.75 13.99 5.12
C ILE A 25 -8.39 14.25 4.46
N SER A 26 -7.57 15.06 5.13
CA SER A 26 -6.22 15.33 4.63
C SER A 26 -5.28 14.16 4.91
N ILE A 27 -4.23 14.00 4.11
CA ILE A 27 -3.24 12.95 4.33
C ILE A 27 -2.53 13.13 5.68
N GLU A 28 -2.42 14.36 6.18
CA GLU A 28 -1.85 14.68 7.49
C GLU A 28 -2.66 14.06 8.64
N GLU A 29 -3.99 14.01 8.52
CA GLU A 29 -4.88 13.41 9.52
C GLU A 29 -4.74 11.88 9.59
N THR A 30 -4.18 11.26 8.55
CA THR A 30 -3.91 9.82 8.53
C THR A 30 -2.61 9.45 9.28
N ILE A 31 -1.80 10.42 9.68
CA ILE A 31 -0.53 10.20 10.39
C ILE A 31 -0.81 9.90 11.87
N LYS A 32 -0.55 8.66 12.29
CA LYS A 32 -0.61 8.23 13.70
C LYS A 32 0.48 8.89 14.53
N GLU A 33 1.70 8.87 14.03
CA GLU A 33 2.88 9.39 14.73
C GLU A 33 4.06 9.60 13.77
N ASN A 34 5.14 10.18 14.31
CA ASN A 34 6.44 10.24 13.64
C ASN A 34 7.49 9.61 14.55
N ARG A 35 8.19 8.58 14.07
CA ARG A 35 9.23 7.88 14.86
C ARG A 35 10.48 7.60 14.04
N LYS A 36 11.60 7.40 14.72
CA LYS A 36 12.84 6.95 14.09
C LYS A 36 12.70 5.48 13.68
N VAL A 37 12.96 5.18 12.42
CA VAL A 37 12.93 3.81 11.88
C VAL A 37 14.24 3.53 11.17
N ASP A 38 14.82 2.35 11.43
CA ASP A 38 16.03 1.87 10.77
C ASP A 38 15.66 1.14 9.48
N PHE A 39 16.16 1.63 8.35
CA PHE A 39 15.98 1.04 7.01
C PHE A 39 17.24 0.27 6.55
N ASP A 40 17.95 -0.34 7.49
CA ASP A 40 19.15 -1.17 7.27
C ASP A 40 20.26 -0.38 6.57
N GLN A 41 20.65 -0.74 5.35
CA GLN A 41 21.72 -0.07 4.61
C GLN A 41 21.41 1.40 4.29
N LEU A 42 20.14 1.80 4.34
CA LEU A 42 19.72 3.19 4.14
C LEU A 42 19.75 4.02 5.43
N GLY A 43 20.01 3.39 6.58
CA GLY A 43 20.16 4.05 7.88
C GLY A 43 18.84 4.43 8.56
N ILE A 44 18.97 5.20 9.63
CA ILE A 44 17.84 5.61 10.48
C ILE A 44 17.24 6.93 9.99
N HIS A 45 15.93 6.94 9.73
CA HIS A 45 15.19 8.10 9.25
C HIS A 45 14.09 8.50 10.24
N GLN A 46 13.74 9.79 10.28
CA GLN A 46 12.48 10.22 10.89
C GLN A 46 11.34 9.89 9.92
N THR A 47 10.40 9.06 10.35
CA THR A 47 9.46 8.38 9.46
C THR A 47 8.03 8.63 9.91
N LYS A 48 7.17 8.99 8.94
CA LYS A 48 5.73 9.12 9.15
C LYS A 48 5.10 7.73 9.22
N ILE A 49 4.29 7.50 10.25
CA ILE A 49 3.53 6.28 10.43
C ILE A 49 2.07 6.58 10.13
N TYR A 50 1.53 5.95 9.09
CA TYR A 50 0.17 6.15 8.61
C TYR A 50 -0.79 5.09 9.14
N ASP A 51 -2.02 5.47 9.46
CA ASP A 51 -3.12 4.54 9.72
C ASP A 51 -3.73 4.07 8.40
N PHE A 52 -3.61 2.77 8.10
CA PHE A 52 -4.26 2.21 6.91
C PHE A 52 -5.78 2.44 6.90
N ASN A 53 -6.43 2.49 8.07
CA ASN A 53 -7.88 2.70 8.18
C ASN A 53 -8.32 4.13 7.81
N LEU A 54 -7.39 5.08 7.81
CA LEU A 54 -7.65 6.48 7.45
C LEU A 54 -7.20 6.81 6.02
N LEU A 55 -6.34 6.00 5.40
CA LEU A 55 -5.95 6.23 4.00
C LEU A 55 -7.17 6.13 3.07
N GLU A 56 -7.33 7.15 2.22
CA GLU A 56 -8.40 7.24 1.22
C GLU A 56 -7.83 7.03 -0.20
N PRO A 57 -8.66 6.58 -1.16
CA PRO A 57 -8.28 6.57 -2.56
C PRO A 57 -7.66 7.89 -3.05
N GLU A 58 -6.77 7.80 -4.01
CA GLU A 58 -6.04 8.91 -4.65
C GLU A 58 -5.02 9.61 -3.75
N MET A 59 -4.90 9.25 -2.46
CA MET A 59 -3.82 9.73 -1.62
C MET A 59 -2.47 9.24 -2.13
N GLU A 60 -1.47 10.12 -2.08
CA GLU A 60 -0.10 9.84 -2.51
C GLU A 60 0.89 10.35 -1.48
N PHE A 61 1.96 9.58 -1.24
CA PHE A 61 3.05 9.98 -0.36
C PHE A 61 4.37 9.32 -0.76
N PHE A 62 5.46 9.92 -0.33
CA PHE A 62 6.81 9.39 -0.55
C PHE A 62 7.35 8.79 0.74
N GLY A 63 8.17 7.74 0.60
CA GLY A 63 8.97 7.24 1.70
C GLY A 63 10.15 8.18 2.03
N PRO A 64 10.74 8.08 3.24
CA PRO A 64 10.53 7.02 4.23
C PRO A 64 9.18 7.13 4.96
N ALA A 65 8.38 6.07 4.87
CA ALA A 65 7.06 5.98 5.50
C ALA A 65 6.75 4.53 5.89
N VAL A 66 5.86 4.36 6.88
CA VAL A 66 5.30 3.06 7.23
C VAL A 66 3.79 3.19 7.29
N VAL A 67 3.07 2.22 6.74
CA VAL A 67 1.62 2.11 6.84
C VAL A 67 1.29 0.94 7.77
N GLU A 68 0.55 1.22 8.84
CA GLU A 68 0.14 0.22 9.82
C GLU A 68 -1.35 -0.08 9.72
N ASP A 69 -1.64 -1.35 9.50
CA ASP A 69 -2.96 -1.99 9.63
C ASP A 69 -2.92 -2.96 10.82
N PRO A 70 -4.05 -3.24 11.51
CA PRO A 70 -4.06 -4.22 12.60
C PRO A 70 -3.53 -5.61 12.25
N SER A 71 -3.55 -6.00 10.97
CA SER A 71 -3.11 -7.30 10.48
C SER A 71 -1.75 -7.28 9.76
N THR A 72 -1.22 -6.11 9.41
CA THR A 72 0.00 -6.00 8.60
C THR A 72 0.70 -4.65 8.73
N THR A 73 1.96 -4.61 8.34
CA THR A 73 2.75 -3.38 8.30
C THR A 73 3.47 -3.31 6.97
N VAL A 74 3.28 -2.21 6.24
CA VAL A 74 3.87 -1.97 4.92
C VAL A 74 4.93 -0.89 5.04
N VAL A 75 6.15 -1.21 4.62
CA VAL A 75 7.30 -0.29 4.67
C VAL A 75 7.49 0.34 3.30
N ILE A 76 7.51 1.67 3.26
CA ILE A 76 7.80 2.46 2.06
C ILE A 76 9.20 3.08 2.24
N PHE A 77 10.16 2.58 1.47
CA PHE A 77 11.55 3.01 1.56
C PHE A 77 11.74 4.45 1.05
N PRO A 78 12.83 5.14 1.45
CA PRO A 78 13.28 6.35 0.79
C PRO A 78 13.30 6.20 -0.75
N ASN A 79 12.90 7.25 -1.47
CA ASN A 79 12.79 7.26 -2.94
C ASN A 79 11.75 6.28 -3.53
N GLN A 80 10.78 5.84 -2.72
CA GLN A 80 9.58 5.17 -3.21
C GLN A 80 8.38 6.09 -3.09
N LYS A 81 7.48 6.01 -4.06
CA LYS A 81 6.17 6.66 -4.04
C LYS A 81 5.11 5.60 -3.78
N CYS A 82 4.20 5.87 -2.85
CA CYS A 82 3.02 5.06 -2.60
C CYS A 82 1.78 5.83 -3.02
N THR A 83 0.87 5.17 -3.72
CA THR A 83 -0.45 5.70 -4.07
C THR A 83 -1.55 4.71 -3.66
N VAL A 84 -2.70 5.23 -3.23
CA VAL A 84 -3.84 4.41 -2.81
C VAL A 84 -4.85 4.34 -3.95
N ASP A 85 -5.19 3.14 -4.42
CA ASP A 85 -6.24 3.00 -5.44
C ASP A 85 -7.65 3.02 -4.84
N LYS A 86 -8.66 2.99 -5.72
CA LYS A 86 -10.07 2.99 -5.34
C LYS A 86 -10.51 1.78 -4.50
N TYR A 87 -9.72 0.72 -4.43
CA TYR A 87 -9.97 -0.48 -3.62
C TYR A 87 -9.06 -0.53 -2.38
N ALA A 88 -8.37 0.57 -2.07
CA ALA A 88 -7.40 0.68 -0.97
C ALA A 88 -6.14 -0.19 -1.12
N ASN A 89 -5.83 -0.67 -2.32
CA ASN A 89 -4.52 -1.27 -2.54
C ASN A 89 -3.46 -0.18 -2.56
N LEU A 90 -2.30 -0.50 -1.98
CA LEU A 90 -1.13 0.36 -1.99
C LEU A 90 -0.25 0.04 -3.20
N HIS A 91 -0.13 0.98 -4.13
CA HIS A 91 0.74 0.88 -5.29
C HIS A 91 2.07 1.56 -4.97
N ILE A 92 3.13 0.77 -4.86
CA ILE A 92 4.46 1.24 -4.47
C ILE A 92 5.35 1.21 -5.70
N CYS A 93 5.74 2.40 -6.16
CA CYS A 93 6.64 2.57 -7.29
C CYS A 93 8.00 3.05 -6.79
N ILE A 94 9.06 2.48 -7.36
CA ILE A 94 10.40 3.00 -7.20
C ILE A 94 10.49 4.22 -8.10
N SER A 95 10.69 5.42 -7.53
CA SER A 95 11.05 6.56 -8.37
C SER A 95 12.54 6.41 -8.68
N GLU A 96 12.88 6.17 -9.95
CA GLU A 96 14.26 6.28 -10.41
C GLU A 96 14.73 7.73 -10.21
N GLY A 97 15.41 7.97 -9.09
CA GLY A 97 16.21 9.16 -8.90
C GLY A 97 17.52 8.99 -9.67
N ALA A 98 17.61 9.68 -10.79
CA ALA A 98 18.82 10.16 -11.47
C ALA A 98 20.16 9.60 -10.92
N ASN A 99 20.69 8.58 -11.56
CA ASN A 99 22.12 8.26 -11.49
C ASN A 99 22.73 8.43 -12.88
N GLU A 100 23.64 9.41 -12.93
CA GLU A 100 24.61 9.83 -13.96
C GLU A 100 24.11 10.59 -15.21
#